data_AF-A0A4U7MRP9-F1
#
_entry.id   AF-A0A4U7MRP9-F1
#
_cell.length_a   1.000
_cell.length_b   1.000
_cell.length_c   1.000
_cell.angle_alpha   90.00
_cell.angle_beta   90.00
_cell.angle_gamma   90.00
#
_symmetry.space_group_name_H-M   'P 1'
#
loop_
_entity.id
_entity.type
_entity.pdbx_description
1 polymer ?
#
loop_
_entity_poly.entity_id
_entity_poly.type
_entity_poly.pdbx_seq_one_letter_code
_entity_poly.pdbx_strand_id
1 'polypeptide(L)'
;KTGDQITDTLTVSTVDGTTKQIQITIHGTNDAPVLSAATASATEDGQSVTGQVSGTDVDSGDTLAYSLGQAAPAGFTFNADGSWSFDPTDAAYQHLAAGATQQVTVPVTVTDSTGATDTE
;
A
#
# COMPACT_ATOMS: atom_id res chain seq x y z
N LYS A 1 -7.68 -10.95 5.58
CA LYS A 1 -7.64 -11.76 6.84
C LYS A 1 -7.28 -13.21 6.52
N THR A 2 -6.06 -13.61 6.87
CA THR A 2 -5.68 -15.03 6.81
C THR A 2 -6.63 -15.84 7.71
N GLY A 3 -7.43 -16.74 7.12
CA GLY A 3 -8.27 -17.67 7.86
C GLY A 3 -9.75 -17.27 8.02
N ASP A 4 -10.23 -16.22 7.36
CA ASP A 4 -11.68 -16.01 7.27
C ASP A 4 -12.32 -17.18 6.50
N GLN A 5 -13.46 -17.67 7.00
CA GLN A 5 -14.18 -18.79 6.43
C GLN A 5 -15.59 -18.38 6.05
N ILE A 6 -15.98 -18.71 4.83
CA ILE A 6 -17.37 -18.70 4.41
C ILE A 6 -17.85 -20.14 4.39
N THR A 7 -18.93 -20.41 5.11
CA THR A 7 -19.60 -21.71 5.04
C THR A 7 -20.91 -21.53 4.28
N ASP A 8 -21.06 -22.30 3.20
CA ASP A 8 -22.33 -22.45 2.50
C ASP A 8 -22.97 -23.80 2.88
N THR A 9 -24.29 -23.81 3.04
CA THR A 9 -25.04 -25.01 3.44
C THR A 9 -26.17 -25.26 2.46
N LEU A 10 -26.01 -26.32 1.66
CA LEU A 10 -27.06 -26.79 0.76
C LEU A 10 -27.85 -27.91 1.45
N THR A 11 -29.17 -27.72 1.56
CA THR A 11 -30.07 -28.77 2.03
C THR A 11 -30.66 -29.51 0.84
N VAL A 12 -30.50 -30.83 0.81
CA VAL A 12 -31.05 -31.73 -0.21
C VAL A 12 -32.10 -32.65 0.40
N SER A 13 -33.23 -32.77 -0.28
CA SER A 13 -34.36 -33.63 0.13
C SER A 13 -34.42 -34.87 -0.75
N THR A 14 -34.60 -36.04 -0.15
CA THR A 14 -34.87 -37.29 -0.86
C THR A 14 -36.35 -37.42 -1.17
N VAL A 15 -36.68 -38.30 -2.12
CA VAL A 15 -38.07 -38.61 -2.51
C VAL A 15 -38.94 -39.13 -1.36
N ASP A 16 -38.33 -39.69 -0.31
CA ASP A 16 -39.02 -40.13 0.90
C ASP A 16 -39.24 -39.02 1.96
N GLY A 17 -38.82 -37.79 1.67
CA GLY A 17 -38.97 -36.63 2.56
C GLY A 17 -37.83 -36.42 3.55
N THR A 18 -36.82 -37.30 3.59
CA THR A 18 -35.62 -37.10 4.42
C THR A 18 -34.76 -35.96 3.88
N THR A 19 -34.22 -35.11 4.75
CA THR A 19 -33.26 -34.07 4.35
C THR A 19 -31.84 -34.43 4.77
N LYS A 20 -30.87 -34.03 3.95
CA LYS A 20 -29.44 -34.08 4.25
C LYS A 20 -28.83 -32.70 3.99
N GLN A 21 -27.82 -32.34 4.75
CA GLN A 21 -27.06 -31.12 4.53
C GLN A 21 -25.71 -31.45 3.89
N ILE A 22 -25.37 -30.69 2.85
CA ILE A 22 -24.03 -30.61 2.30
C ILE A 22 -23.47 -29.27 2.77
N GLN A 23 -22.45 -29.33 3.61
CA GLN A 23 -21.73 -28.16 4.08
C GLN A 23 -20.47 -27.99 3.24
N ILE A 24 -20.29 -26.80 2.66
CA ILE A 24 -19.08 -26.42 1.94
C ILE A 24 -18.43 -25.29 2.71
N THR A 25 -17.19 -25.50 3.16
CA THR A 25 -16.40 -24.46 3.83
C THR A 25 -15.30 -24.00 2.89
N ILE A 26 -15.28 -22.70 2.63
CA ILE A 26 -14.24 -22.03 1.85
C ILE A 26 -13.34 -21.29 2.83
N HIS A 27 -12.03 -21.50 2.70
CA HIS A 27 -11.01 -20.82 3.48
C HIS A 27 -10.40 -19.70 2.65
N GLY A 28 -10.45 -18.47 3.15
CA GLY A 28 -9.74 -17.34 2.56
C GLY A 28 -8.23 -17.45 2.75
N THR A 29 -7.50 -16.96 1.76
CA THR A 29 -6.06 -16.69 1.83
C THR A 29 -5.84 -15.19 2.07
N ASN A 30 -4.59 -14.81 2.37
CA ASN A 30 -4.20 -13.41 2.32
C ASN A 30 -3.77 -13.04 0.90
N ASP A 31 -4.25 -11.91 0.40
CA ASP A 31 -3.79 -11.29 -0.82
C ASP A 31 -2.81 -10.16 -0.47
N ALA A 32 -1.78 -9.93 -1.30
CA ALA A 32 -0.83 -8.85 -1.02
C ALA A 32 -1.47 -7.48 -1.27
N PRO A 33 -1.08 -6.44 -0.51
CA PRO A 33 -1.55 -5.09 -0.76
C PRO A 33 -1.04 -4.59 -2.12
N VAL A 34 -1.68 -3.56 -2.66
CA VAL A 34 -1.25 -2.88 -3.89
C VAL A 34 -0.97 -1.41 -3.57
N LEU A 35 0.24 -0.95 -3.86
CA LEU A 35 0.67 0.43 -3.67
C LEU A 35 0.30 1.28 -4.91
N SER A 36 -0.17 2.50 -4.66
CA SER A 36 -0.31 3.55 -5.66
C SER A 36 0.81 4.56 -5.47
N ALA A 37 1.70 4.63 -6.46
CA ALA A 37 2.79 5.60 -6.49
C ALA A 37 2.27 7.06 -6.47
N ALA A 38 3.05 7.94 -5.84
CA ALA A 38 2.83 9.38 -5.86
C ALA A 38 3.93 10.07 -6.66
N THR A 39 3.57 11.09 -7.44
CA THR A 39 4.54 11.92 -8.16
C THR A 39 4.31 13.39 -7.86
N ALA A 40 5.39 14.17 -7.83
CA ALA A 40 5.34 15.60 -7.65
C ALA A 40 6.54 16.27 -8.32
N SER A 41 6.49 17.59 -8.41
CA SER A 41 7.58 18.40 -8.92
C SER A 41 7.85 19.54 -7.95
N ALA A 42 9.12 19.86 -7.76
CA ALA A 42 9.58 20.96 -6.96
C ALA A 42 10.61 21.77 -7.75
N THR A 43 10.71 23.05 -7.44
CA THR A 43 11.75 23.94 -7.98
C THR A 43 12.79 24.14 -6.90
N GLU A 44 14.07 24.02 -7.23
CA GLU A 44 15.19 24.44 -6.39
C GLU A 44 14.93 25.82 -5.78
N ASP A 45 15.28 26.01 -4.51
CA ASP A 45 15.00 27.21 -3.72
C ASP A 45 13.50 27.57 -3.58
N GLY A 46 12.63 26.69 -4.04
CA GLY A 46 11.19 26.85 -3.99
C GLY A 46 10.60 26.49 -2.64
N GLN A 47 9.27 26.40 -2.63
CA GLN A 47 8.53 25.96 -1.46
C GLN A 47 8.60 24.43 -1.32
N SER A 48 8.53 23.96 -0.08
CA SER A 48 8.39 22.53 0.17
C SER A 48 7.11 21.98 -0.46
N VAL A 49 7.20 20.76 -0.97
CA VAL A 49 6.09 20.05 -1.60
C VAL A 49 5.66 18.90 -0.69
N THR A 50 4.37 18.66 -0.58
CA THR A 50 3.83 17.56 0.22
C THR A 50 2.97 16.65 -0.63
N GLY A 51 2.79 15.43 -0.15
CA GLY A 51 1.89 14.48 -0.77
C GLY A 51 1.63 13.27 0.13
N GLN A 52 0.99 12.27 -0.47
CA GLN A 52 0.53 11.08 0.21
C GLN A 52 0.63 9.91 -0.77
N VAL A 53 1.23 8.80 -0.33
CA VAL A 53 1.06 7.52 -1.02
C VAL A 53 -0.21 6.83 -0.52
N SER A 54 -0.82 5.97 -1.31
CA SER A 54 -1.97 5.20 -0.88
C SER A 54 -1.85 3.78 -1.35
N GLY A 55 -2.36 2.82 -0.59
CA GLY A 55 -2.49 1.44 -1.01
C GLY A 55 -3.91 0.94 -0.82
N THR A 56 -4.21 -0.19 -1.46
CA THR A 56 -5.46 -0.93 -1.29
C THR A 56 -5.16 -2.38 -1.03
N ASP A 57 -6.01 -3.02 -0.22
CA ASP A 57 -6.02 -4.46 -0.05
C ASP A 57 -7.42 -4.98 -0.33
N VAL A 58 -7.52 -6.13 -1.00
CA VAL A 58 -8.81 -6.79 -1.27
C VAL A 58 -9.34 -7.50 -0.02
N ASP A 59 -8.46 -7.81 0.92
CA ASP A 59 -8.80 -8.40 2.20
C ASP A 59 -9.60 -7.43 3.08
N SER A 60 -10.82 -7.83 3.46
CA SER A 60 -11.72 -6.98 4.24
C SER A 60 -11.19 -6.76 5.66
N GLY A 61 -11.14 -5.49 6.07
CA GLY A 61 -10.71 -5.09 7.41
C GLY A 61 -9.21 -5.17 7.63
N ASP A 62 -8.42 -5.31 6.57
CA ASP A 62 -6.96 -5.20 6.66
C ASP A 62 -6.53 -3.75 6.94
N THR A 63 -5.32 -3.64 7.47
CA THR A 63 -4.68 -2.36 7.80
C THR A 63 -3.35 -2.27 7.09
N LEU A 64 -3.10 -1.14 6.44
CA LEU A 64 -1.87 -0.90 5.70
C LEU A 64 -0.92 -0.02 6.49
N ALA A 65 0.36 -0.39 6.50
CA ALA A 65 1.46 0.42 7.01
C ALA A 65 2.43 0.74 5.88
N TYR A 66 2.97 1.95 5.87
CA TYR A 66 3.93 2.40 4.86
C TYR A 66 5.31 2.62 5.45
N SER A 67 6.35 2.32 4.67
CA SER A 67 7.74 2.53 5.07
C SER A 67 8.64 2.80 3.88
N LEU A 68 9.83 3.35 4.13
CA LEU A 68 10.88 3.43 3.13
C LEU A 68 11.75 2.18 3.19
N GLY A 69 12.03 1.58 2.04
CA GLY A 69 13.00 0.48 1.92
C GLY A 69 14.46 0.94 2.06
N GLN A 70 14.70 2.24 2.17
CA GLN A 70 16.01 2.86 2.27
C GLN A 70 15.99 4.12 3.14
N ALA A 71 17.16 4.70 3.39
CA ALA A 71 17.25 6.03 3.99
C ALA A 71 16.54 7.06 3.11
N ALA A 72 15.82 8.00 3.74
CA ALA A 72 15.20 9.10 3.01
C ALA A 72 16.26 9.92 2.27
N PRO A 73 16.01 10.31 1.00
CA PRO A 73 16.89 11.26 0.31
C PRO A 73 16.97 12.60 1.04
N ALA A 74 17.98 13.40 0.67
CA ALA A 74 18.14 14.77 1.16
C ALA A 74 16.84 15.59 0.95
N GLY A 75 16.46 16.38 1.94
CA GLY A 75 15.21 17.14 1.96
C GLY A 75 13.91 16.32 2.05
N PHE A 76 13.93 14.99 2.07
CA PHE A 76 12.72 14.16 2.09
C PHE A 76 12.36 13.70 3.51
N THR A 77 11.08 13.76 3.86
CA THR A 77 10.52 13.21 5.10
C THR A 77 9.33 12.32 4.76
N PHE A 78 9.22 11.17 5.42
CA PHE A 78 8.16 10.18 5.21
C PHE A 78 7.58 9.72 6.53
N ASN A 79 6.26 9.60 6.61
CA ASN A 79 5.52 9.16 7.78
C ASN A 79 4.87 7.79 7.52
N ALA A 80 4.64 7.03 8.59
CA ALA A 80 4.08 5.68 8.50
C ALA A 80 2.62 5.63 8.00
N ASP A 81 1.91 6.78 8.01
CA ASP A 81 0.59 6.93 7.40
C ASP A 81 0.67 7.15 5.88
N GLY A 82 1.87 7.22 5.31
CA GLY A 82 2.15 7.44 3.90
C GLY A 82 2.26 8.92 3.48
N SER A 83 2.08 9.85 4.42
CA SER A 83 2.28 11.27 4.15
C SER A 83 3.77 11.59 4.03
N TRP A 84 4.11 12.51 3.15
CA TRP A 84 5.50 12.88 2.90
C TRP A 84 5.65 14.36 2.56
N SER A 85 6.87 14.87 2.77
CA SER A 85 7.27 16.21 2.36
C SER A 85 8.66 16.20 1.73
N PHE A 86 8.88 17.11 0.80
CA PHE A 86 10.15 17.34 0.13
C PHE A 86 10.53 18.82 0.21
N ASP A 87 11.70 19.10 0.77
CA ASP A 87 12.32 20.41 0.82
C ASP A 87 13.35 20.57 -0.31
N PRO A 88 13.03 21.32 -1.38
CA PRO A 88 13.96 21.52 -2.49
C PRO A 88 15.09 22.52 -2.17
N THR A 89 15.11 23.12 -0.98
CA THR A 89 16.17 24.06 -0.56
C THR A 89 17.41 23.36 0.00
N ASP A 90 17.35 22.04 0.21
CA ASP A 90 18.48 21.25 0.69
C ASP A 90 19.74 21.44 -0.19
N ALA A 91 20.90 21.57 0.46
CA ALA A 91 22.19 21.81 -0.19
C ALA A 91 22.54 20.77 -1.27
N ALA A 92 21.98 19.56 -1.19
CA ALA A 92 22.13 18.52 -2.19
C ALA A 92 21.65 18.95 -3.60
N TYR A 93 20.72 19.90 -3.71
CA TYR A 93 20.11 20.31 -4.98
C TYR A 93 20.66 21.63 -5.53
N GLN A 94 21.46 22.36 -4.75
CA GLN A 94 21.98 23.71 -5.04
C GLN A 94 23.00 23.79 -6.19
N HIS A 95 23.21 22.68 -6.88
CA HIS A 95 24.14 22.54 -7.99
C HIS A 95 23.43 22.54 -9.35
N LEU A 96 22.10 22.56 -9.36
CA LEU A 96 21.32 22.48 -10.59
C LEU A 96 21.47 23.78 -11.38
N ALA A 97 21.73 23.65 -12.68
CA ALA A 97 21.72 24.80 -13.57
C ALA A 97 20.27 25.20 -13.89
N ALA A 98 20.04 26.48 -14.22
CA ALA A 98 18.72 26.95 -14.62
C ALA A 98 18.14 26.12 -15.78
N GLY A 99 16.97 25.53 -15.55
CA GLY A 99 16.27 24.66 -16.51
C GLY A 99 16.74 23.20 -16.53
N ALA A 100 17.73 22.82 -15.73
CA ALA A 100 18.08 21.43 -15.51
C ALA A 100 17.01 20.71 -14.68
N THR A 101 16.91 19.40 -14.85
CA THR A 101 16.03 18.55 -14.05
C THR A 101 16.83 17.42 -13.44
N GLN A 102 16.49 17.07 -12.20
CA GLN A 102 16.98 15.88 -11.53
C GLN A 102 15.78 15.08 -11.04
N GLN A 103 15.78 13.78 -11.32
CA GLN A 103 14.78 12.87 -10.80
C GLN A 103 15.25 12.29 -9.47
N VAL A 104 14.38 12.36 -8.47
CA VAL A 104 14.57 11.69 -7.17
C VAL A 104 13.50 10.60 -7.07
N THR A 105 13.95 9.36 -6.93
CA THR A 105 13.06 8.19 -6.76
C THR A 105 13.14 7.72 -5.31
N VAL A 106 11.99 7.56 -4.67
CA VAL A 106 11.87 7.10 -3.29
C VAL A 106 11.04 5.83 -3.28
N PRO A 107 11.67 4.64 -3.20
CA PRO A 107 10.95 3.39 -3.09
C PRO A 107 10.19 3.34 -1.76
N VAL A 108 8.88 3.13 -1.86
CA VAL A 108 7.99 2.99 -0.71
C VAL A 108 7.46 1.56 -0.68
N THR A 109 7.44 0.97 0.50
CA THR A 109 6.84 -0.34 0.75
C THR A 109 5.56 -0.17 1.53
N VAL A 110 4.47 -0.76 1.03
CA VAL A 110 3.24 -0.98 1.81
C VAL A 110 3.23 -2.40 2.34
N THR A 111 2.77 -2.57 3.58
CA THR A 111 2.70 -3.86 4.27
C THR A 111 1.32 -4.04 4.89
N ASP A 112 0.71 -5.20 4.69
CA ASP A 112 -0.56 -5.56 5.31
C ASP A 112 -0.39 -6.09 6.75
N SER A 113 -1.50 -6.41 7.42
CA SER A 113 -1.48 -6.91 8.81
C SER A 113 -0.82 -8.29 8.98
N THR A 114 -0.61 -9.03 7.90
CA THR A 114 0.00 -10.36 7.88
C THR A 114 1.47 -10.35 7.47
N GLY A 115 1.97 -9.20 7.00
CA GLY A 115 3.33 -8.99 6.56
C GLY A 115 3.56 -9.18 5.06
N ALA A 116 2.51 -9.37 4.24
CA ALA A 116 2.69 -9.32 2.80
C ALA A 116 2.90 -7.87 2.36
N THR A 117 3.63 -7.68 1.26
CA THR A 117 4.15 -6.38 0.87
C THR A 117 4.04 -6.12 -0.62
N ASP A 118 3.95 -4.84 -0.96
CA ASP A 118 4.19 -4.33 -2.31
C ASP A 118 5.14 -3.12 -2.26
N THR A 119 5.94 -2.89 -3.30
CA THR A 119 6.96 -1.84 -3.34
C THR A 119 7.05 -1.20 -4.72
N GLU A 120 6.98 0.14 -4.73
CA GLU A 120 7.07 0.99 -5.93
C GLU A 120 8.05 2.14 -5.71
#